data_AF-A0A315B1M6-F1
#
_entry.id   AF-A0A315B1M6-F1
#
_cell.length_a   1.000
_cell.length_b   1.000
_cell.length_c   1.000
_cell.angle_alpha   90.00
_cell.angle_beta   90.00
_cell.angle_gamma   90.00
#
_symmetry.space_group_name_H-M   'P 1'
#
loop_
_entity.id
_entity.type
_entity.pdbx_description
1 polymer ?
#
loop_
_entity_poly.entity_id
_entity_poly.type
_entity_poly.pdbx_seq_one_letter_code
_entity_poly.pdbx_strand_id
1 'polypeptide(L)'
;MQHQNSSHRYDQTIGTGALLAGRDVQLNLSADATNSGTIAGRNLVQINANNIKNLGGNVSGAAVALLAEQDINNIGGQIQCHVRVSATLSLLEFKPHFFKPQPLWAGF
;
A
#
# COMPACT_ATOMS: atom_id res chain seq x y z
N MET A 1 -39.26 -30.64 -17.30
CA MET A 1 -37.83 -30.56 -17.65
C MET A 1 -37.44 -29.09 -17.52
N GLN A 2 -36.88 -28.70 -16.37
CA GLN A 2 -36.43 -27.32 -16.15
C GLN A 2 -35.01 -27.18 -16.70
N HIS A 3 -34.90 -26.34 -17.73
CA HIS A 3 -33.65 -25.98 -18.40
C HIS A 3 -32.70 -25.28 -17.43
N GLN A 4 -31.43 -25.69 -17.46
CA GLN A 4 -30.36 -25.22 -16.59
C GLN A 4 -29.98 -23.77 -16.89
N ASN A 5 -29.94 -22.92 -15.87
CA ASN A 5 -29.23 -21.63 -15.93
C ASN A 5 -27.83 -21.83 -15.32
N SER A 6 -26.95 -22.45 -16.10
CA SER A 6 -25.53 -22.54 -15.77
C SER A 6 -24.86 -21.22 -16.19
N SER A 7 -25.03 -20.19 -15.37
CA SER A 7 -24.31 -18.92 -15.50
C SER A 7 -22.81 -19.15 -15.21
N HIS A 8 -22.05 -19.47 -16.25
CA HIS A 8 -20.60 -19.63 -16.23
C HIS A 8 -19.95 -18.23 -16.10
N ARG A 9 -19.92 -17.69 -14.87
CA ARG A 9 -19.15 -16.49 -14.56
C ARG A 9 -17.68 -16.90 -14.52
N TYR A 10 -16.89 -16.47 -15.49
CA TYR A 10 -15.44 -16.63 -15.46
C TYR A 10 -14.87 -15.74 -14.34
N ASP A 11 -14.88 -16.22 -13.10
CA ASP A 11 -14.06 -15.67 -12.02
C ASP A 11 -12.61 -16.02 -12.33
N GLN A 12 -11.81 -15.02 -12.70
CA GLN A 12 -10.37 -15.21 -12.87
C GLN A 12 -9.74 -15.23 -11.47
N THR A 13 -9.77 -16.41 -10.86
CA THR A 13 -9.09 -16.66 -9.60
C THR A 13 -7.59 -16.70 -9.84
N ILE A 14 -6.89 -15.69 -9.32
CA ILE A 14 -5.44 -15.69 -9.18
C ILE A 14 -5.16 -16.60 -7.96
N GLY A 15 -4.81 -17.84 -8.27
CA GLY A 15 -4.90 -18.98 -7.36
C GLY A 15 -4.16 -18.83 -6.03
N THR A 16 -4.68 -19.49 -5.00
CA THR A 16 -4.07 -19.62 -3.68
C THR A 16 -2.69 -20.25 -3.84
N GLY A 17 -1.62 -19.44 -3.69
CA GLY A 17 -0.23 -19.88 -3.88
C GLY A 17 0.44 -19.46 -5.21
N ALA A 18 -0.26 -18.76 -6.11
CA ALA A 18 0.37 -18.19 -7.29
C ALA A 18 1.21 -16.94 -6.91
N LEU A 19 2.49 -16.93 -7.32
CA LEU A 19 3.36 -15.76 -7.22
C LEU A 19 3.39 -15.06 -8.59
N LEU A 20 2.75 -13.90 -8.69
CA LEU A 20 2.88 -13.01 -9.83
C LEU A 20 3.81 -11.86 -9.44
N ALA A 21 5.03 -11.86 -9.97
CA ALA A 21 6.03 -10.83 -9.63
C ALA A 21 6.70 -10.23 -10.87
N GLY A 22 7.00 -8.93 -10.82
CA GLY A 22 7.64 -8.22 -11.92
C GLY A 22 8.20 -6.86 -11.51
N ARG A 23 8.88 -6.17 -12.45
CA ARG A 23 9.27 -4.77 -12.26
C ARG A 23 8.03 -3.89 -12.14
N ASP A 24 7.11 -4.07 -13.08
CA ASP A 24 5.79 -3.47 -13.11
C ASP A 24 4.80 -4.61 -13.40
N VAL A 25 3.75 -4.74 -12.60
CA VAL A 25 2.67 -5.70 -12.79
C VAL A 25 1.43 -4.92 -13.16
N GLN A 26 0.86 -5.17 -14.33
CA GLN A 26 -0.34 -4.49 -14.81
C GLN A 26 -1.36 -5.55 -15.24
N LEU A 27 -2.52 -5.56 -14.58
CA LEU A 27 -3.63 -6.45 -14.88
C LEU A 27 -4.80 -5.58 -15.37
N ASN A 28 -5.26 -5.81 -16.59
CA ASN A 28 -6.45 -5.17 -17.14
C ASN A 28 -7.44 -6.28 -17.48
N LEU A 29 -8.43 -6.46 -16.62
CA LEU A 29 -9.40 -7.56 -16.69
C LEU A 29 -10.77 -6.99 -17.04
N SER A 30 -11.49 -7.66 -17.95
CA SER A 30 -12.90 -7.32 -18.28
C SER A 30 -13.90 -7.86 -17.24
N ALA A 31 -13.41 -8.47 -16.17
CA ALA A 31 -14.17 -9.20 -15.17
C ALA A 31 -13.60 -8.93 -13.77
N ASP A 32 -14.03 -9.71 -12.77
CA ASP A 32 -13.53 -9.61 -11.40
C ASP A 32 -12.06 -10.10 -11.30
N ALA A 33 -11.29 -9.47 -10.42
CA ALA A 33 -9.95 -9.89 -10.03
C ALA A 33 -9.97 -10.50 -8.62
N THR A 34 -9.73 -11.80 -8.48
CA THR A 34 -9.63 -12.45 -7.16
C THR A 34 -8.19 -12.83 -6.86
N ASN A 35 -7.50 -12.10 -5.98
CA ASN A 35 -6.17 -12.46 -5.49
C ASN A 35 -6.25 -13.27 -4.19
N SER A 36 -5.63 -14.45 -4.19
CA SER A 36 -5.45 -15.26 -2.98
C SER A 36 -4.01 -15.75 -2.80
N GLY A 37 -3.10 -15.29 -3.68
CA GLY A 37 -1.66 -15.54 -3.65
C GLY A 37 -0.88 -14.24 -3.44
N THR A 38 0.28 -14.09 -4.09
CA THR A 38 1.07 -12.85 -4.03
C THR A 38 1.16 -12.18 -5.39
N ILE A 39 0.89 -10.88 -5.42
CA ILE A 39 1.11 -9.98 -6.55
C ILE A 39 2.14 -8.94 -6.12
N ALA A 40 3.35 -8.98 -6.68
CA ALA A 40 4.46 -8.13 -6.28
C ALA A 40 5.06 -7.36 -7.47
N GLY A 41 4.92 -6.04 -7.48
CA GLY A 41 5.53 -5.14 -8.45
C GLY A 41 6.65 -4.34 -7.82
N ARG A 42 7.90 -4.44 -8.28
CA ARG A 42 9.02 -3.68 -7.69
C ARG A 42 8.73 -2.17 -7.70
N ASN A 43 8.19 -1.67 -8.81
CA ASN A 43 7.86 -0.26 -9.02
C ASN A 43 6.35 -0.04 -8.95
N LEU A 44 5.58 -0.75 -9.78
CA LEU A 44 4.14 -0.58 -9.89
C LEU A 44 3.40 -1.91 -9.79
N VAL A 45 2.31 -1.93 -9.05
CA VAL A 45 1.20 -2.85 -9.27
C VAL A 45 -0.02 -2.05 -9.69
N GLN A 46 -0.57 -2.33 -10.87
CA GLN A 46 -1.83 -1.78 -11.34
C GLN A 46 -2.82 -2.92 -11.60
N ILE A 47 -4.02 -2.81 -11.07
CA ILE A 47 -5.12 -3.75 -11.34
C ILE A 47 -6.33 -2.93 -11.74
N ASN A 48 -6.85 -3.21 -12.93
CA ASN A 48 -8.10 -2.69 -13.47
C ASN A 48 -9.07 -3.86 -13.69
N ALA A 49 -10.25 -3.81 -13.07
CA ALA A 49 -11.24 -4.89 -13.05
C ALA A 49 -12.65 -4.36 -12.70
N ASN A 50 -13.68 -5.20 -12.83
CA ASN A 50 -15.03 -4.85 -12.36
C ASN A 50 -15.07 -4.78 -10.83
N ASN A 51 -14.56 -5.84 -10.19
CA ASN A 51 -14.38 -5.95 -8.75
C ASN A 51 -12.97 -6.45 -8.45
N ILE A 52 -12.36 -5.99 -7.36
CA ILE A 52 -11.06 -6.50 -6.90
C ILE A 52 -11.26 -7.14 -5.52
N LYS A 53 -10.97 -8.43 -5.40
CA LYS A 53 -11.09 -9.22 -4.16
C LYS A 53 -9.72 -9.74 -3.76
N ASN A 54 -9.11 -9.17 -2.75
CA ASN A 54 -7.90 -9.70 -2.12
C ASN A 54 -8.29 -10.59 -0.93
N LEU A 55 -8.40 -11.88 -1.17
CA LEU A 55 -8.88 -12.91 -0.23
C LEU A 55 -7.70 -13.67 0.37
N GLY A 56 -7.18 -13.22 1.50
CA GLY A 56 -6.01 -13.83 2.14
C GLY A 56 -4.68 -13.65 1.38
N GLY A 57 -4.69 -12.93 0.26
CA GLY A 57 -3.52 -12.70 -0.58
C GLY A 57 -2.70 -11.46 -0.19
N ASN A 58 -1.53 -11.31 -0.84
CA ASN A 58 -0.64 -10.15 -0.71
C ASN A 58 -0.56 -9.39 -2.04
N VAL A 59 -0.75 -8.07 -2.01
CA VAL A 59 -0.48 -7.17 -3.12
C VAL A 59 0.54 -6.13 -2.66
N SER A 60 1.72 -6.07 -3.28
CA SER A 60 2.78 -5.17 -2.85
C SER A 60 3.54 -4.51 -4.00
N GLY A 61 3.90 -3.24 -3.83
CA GLY A 61 4.84 -2.56 -4.73
C GLY A 61 5.33 -1.20 -4.25
N ALA A 62 6.20 -0.52 -5.00
CA ALA A 62 6.56 0.86 -4.63
C ALA A 62 5.34 1.78 -4.74
N ALA A 63 4.57 1.62 -5.82
CA ALA A 63 3.23 2.16 -6.00
C ALA A 63 2.22 1.02 -6.25
N VAL A 64 1.00 1.21 -5.75
CA VAL A 64 -0.12 0.28 -5.98
C VAL A 64 -1.33 1.11 -6.42
N ALA A 65 -1.89 0.80 -7.59
CA ALA A 65 -3.08 1.42 -8.16
C ALA A 65 -4.14 0.34 -8.39
N LEU A 66 -5.26 0.44 -7.66
CA LEU A 66 -6.39 -0.47 -7.79
C LEU A 66 -7.57 0.33 -8.33
N LEU A 67 -8.00 -0.02 -9.54
CA LEU A 67 -9.13 0.58 -10.24
C LEU A 67 -10.22 -0.49 -10.37
N ALA A 68 -11.26 -0.37 -9.55
CA ALA A 68 -12.44 -1.22 -9.65
C ALA A 68 -13.64 -0.39 -10.13
N GLU A 69 -14.46 -0.93 -11.02
CA GLU A 69 -15.72 -0.29 -11.42
C GLU A 69 -16.77 -0.30 -10.30
N GLN A 70 -16.73 -1.32 -9.46
CA GLN A 70 -17.69 -1.55 -8.38
C GLN A 70 -16.98 -1.50 -7.03
N ASP A 71 -16.34 -2.60 -6.64
CA ASP A 71 -15.83 -2.76 -5.27
C ASP A 71 -14.37 -3.22 -5.21
N ILE A 72 -13.68 -2.77 -4.16
CA ILE A 72 -12.38 -3.29 -3.73
C ILE A 72 -12.54 -3.90 -2.33
N ASN A 73 -12.38 -5.22 -2.24
CA ASN A 73 -12.57 -6.01 -1.03
C ASN A 73 -11.23 -6.60 -0.58
N ASN A 74 -10.67 -6.09 0.52
CA ASN A 74 -9.49 -6.68 1.15
C ASN A 74 -9.91 -7.52 2.36
N ILE A 75 -10.12 -8.82 2.16
CA ILE A 75 -10.65 -9.73 3.17
C ILE A 75 -9.54 -10.67 3.61
N GLY A 76 -9.01 -10.45 4.81
CA GLY A 76 -7.93 -11.26 5.39
C GLY A 76 -6.60 -11.17 4.63
N GLY A 77 -6.48 -10.34 3.59
CA GLY A 77 -5.27 -10.11 2.81
C GLY A 77 -4.56 -8.80 3.17
N GLN A 78 -3.44 -8.54 2.49
CA GLN A 78 -2.62 -7.33 2.63
C GLN A 78 -2.46 -6.62 1.28
N ILE A 79 -2.57 -5.29 1.29
CA ILE A 79 -2.28 -4.42 0.15
C ILE A 79 -1.33 -3.33 0.65
N GLN A 80 -0.10 -3.27 0.12
CA GLN A 80 0.94 -2.38 0.64
C GLN A 80 1.70 -1.64 -0.48
N CYS A 81 1.88 -0.33 -0.29
CA CYS A 81 2.81 0.47 -1.06
C CYS A 81 4.01 0.89 -0.19
N HIS A 82 5.17 1.12 -0.81
CA HIS A 82 6.38 1.55 -0.10
C HIS A 82 6.59 3.05 -0.24
N VAL A 83 6.24 3.80 0.81
CA VAL A 83 6.63 5.21 0.94
C VAL A 83 7.93 5.29 1.75
N ARG A 84 8.87 6.14 1.30
CA ARG A 84 10.07 6.51 2.05
C ARG A 84 9.79 7.82 2.80
N VAL A 85 9.93 7.83 4.12
CA VAL A 85 9.87 9.04 4.95
C VAL A 85 11.26 9.29 5.54
N SER A 86 11.84 10.47 5.28
CA SER A 86 13.14 10.88 5.82
C SER A 86 12.99 12.11 6.70
N ALA A 87 13.60 12.11 7.88
CA ALA A 87 13.71 13.29 8.74
C ALA A 87 15.19 13.65 8.92
N THR A 88 15.51 14.95 8.88
CA THR A 88 16.86 15.47 9.12
C THR A 88 16.78 16.47 10.26
N LEU A 89 17.61 16.30 11.29
CA LEU A 89 17.74 17.24 12.39
C LEU A 89 18.72 18.34 11.99
N SER A 90 18.27 19.60 11.91
CA SER A 90 19.16 20.76 11.83
C SER A 90 19.31 21.37 13.22
N LEU A 91 20.53 21.33 13.75
CA LEU A 91 20.87 21.93 15.04
C LEU A 91 20.97 23.46 14.86
N LEU A 92 19.99 24.20 15.38
CA LEU A 92 20.12 25.66 15.56
C LEU A 92 21.08 25.91 16.73
N GLU A 93 22.15 26.65 16.48
CA GLU A 93 23.17 27.00 17.48
C GLU A 93 22.51 27.58 18.75
N PHE A 94 22.60 26.84 19.85
CA PHE A 94 22.19 27.30 21.16
C PHE A 94 23.21 28.36 21.59
N LYS A 95 22.84 29.65 21.66
CA LYS A 95 23.65 30.67 22.34
C LYS A 95 23.35 30.61 23.84
N PRO A 96 24.21 30.02 24.69
CA PRO A 96 24.02 30.10 26.13
C PRO A 96 24.20 31.56 26.56
N HIS A 97 23.12 32.19 27.04
CA HIS A 97 23.23 33.49 27.71
C HIS A 97 23.91 33.28 29.05
N PHE A 98 25.21 33.57 29.09
CA PHE A 98 26.02 33.54 30.30
C PHE A 98 25.54 34.64 31.27
N PHE A 99 24.86 34.23 32.34
CA PHE A 99 24.43 35.11 33.42
C PHE A 99 25.67 35.66 34.16
N LYS A 100 25.89 36.97 34.14
CA LYS A 100 26.97 37.59 34.93
C LYS A 100 26.49 37.82 36.37
N PRO A 101 27.17 37.28 37.40
CA PRO A 101 26.83 37.59 38.79
C PRO A 101 27.15 39.07 39.10
N GLN A 102 26.22 39.77 39.77
CA GLN A 102 26.42 41.13 40.26
C GLN A 102 27.00 41.10 41.68
N PRO A 103 28.10 41.79 41.97
CA PRO A 103 28.65 41.85 43.33
C PRO A 103 27.83 42.75 44.25
N LEU A 104 27.55 42.28 45.48
CA LEU A 104 26.69 42.92 46.49
C LEU A 104 27.39 43.97 47.38
N TRP A 105 28.60 44.41 47.06
CA TRP A 105 29.37 45.29 47.96
C TRP A 105 29.38 46.78 47.57
N ALA A 106 28.56 47.22 46.62
CA ALA A 106 28.55 48.63 46.17
C ALA A 106 27.66 49.58 47.00
N GLY A 107 27.41 49.29 48.28
CA GLY A 107 26.69 50.19 49.17
C GLY A 107 27.02 49.89 50.63
N PHE A 108 27.44 50.93 51.35
CA PHE A 108 27.88 51.01 52.75
C PHE A 108 29.37 50.77 53.01
#